data_AF-A0AAU6Q787-F1
#
_entry.id   AF-A0AAU6Q787-F1
#
_cell.length_a   1.000
_cell.length_b   1.000
_cell.length_c   1.000
_cell.angle_alpha   90.00
_cell.angle_beta   90.00
_cell.angle_gamma   90.00
#
_symmetry.space_group_name_H-M   'P 1'
#
loop_
_entity.id
_entity.type
_entity.pdbx_description
1 polymer ?
#
loop_
_entity_poly.entity_id
_entity_poly.type
_entity_poly.pdbx_seq_one_letter_code
_entity_poly.pdbx_strand_id
1 'polypeptide(L)'
;MSHFEKASITELPAGMRGQVTVYNVPVMICPQCGQKVRGEHPDLAAGQCGATAHRIGPRLAAVVQTLHHELGVSERKIPRLLAMTVGLSLTQGAINQAAQRLAQDGGLLAEEVLALEERLRGAAYVHHDDTGWRMNGQQAWVSAYRSEDVALFKANRRHTAAELHAVLKDSFAGTLICDRFVTYDAQQFAEVPQQKCLSHVIRNISDVAEQVQGRAGRALAYVLKLKAAFQEAITVHRDFVEGRCHERHFRIRADRVRRLVNRLLKRTDLRTKESERLRAGLWKQHQRGRLLLFLEKPSLPPTNNAAERQLRSVVLARKVSQCSKNERGATTYMRIKSVTETARLRGHDPVDVLMALRR
;
A
#
# COMPACT_ATOMS: atom_id res chain seq x y z
N MET A 1 -10.11 47.73 -27.00
CA MET A 1 -9.14 46.74 -26.51
C MET A 1 -9.57 45.38 -27.04
N SER A 2 -8.82 44.76 -27.96
CA SER A 2 -9.08 43.38 -28.35
C SER A 2 -8.41 42.44 -27.35
N HIS A 3 -9.18 41.56 -26.73
CA HIS A 3 -8.63 40.45 -25.94
C HIS A 3 -8.79 39.15 -26.75
N PHE A 4 -7.81 38.25 -26.64
CA PHE A 4 -7.93 36.90 -27.15
C PHE A 4 -8.45 36.00 -26.04
N GLU A 5 -9.45 35.19 -26.36
CA GLU A 5 -9.95 34.12 -25.49
C GLU A 5 -9.27 32.80 -25.88
N LYS A 6 -8.78 32.05 -24.89
CA LYS A 6 -8.12 30.76 -25.14
C LYS A 6 -9.18 29.65 -25.17
N ALA A 7 -9.42 29.08 -26.35
CA ALA A 7 -10.24 27.89 -26.54
C ALA A 7 -9.40 26.70 -27.03
N SER A 8 -9.74 25.47 -26.61
CA SER A 8 -9.03 24.25 -27.03
C SER A 8 -9.96 23.05 -27.11
N ILE A 9 -9.67 22.14 -28.05
CA ILE A 9 -10.29 20.81 -28.16
C ILE A 9 -9.21 19.77 -27.84
N THR A 10 -9.53 18.80 -26.99
CA THR A 10 -8.66 17.66 -26.66
C THR A 10 -9.25 16.40 -27.27
N GLU A 11 -8.53 15.75 -28.20
CA GLU A 11 -9.03 14.61 -28.98
C GLU A 11 -8.03 13.44 -28.98
N LEU A 12 -8.53 12.21 -29.08
CA LEU A 12 -7.74 11.00 -29.30
C LEU A 12 -7.66 10.69 -30.81
N PRO A 13 -6.48 10.82 -31.45
CA PRO A 13 -6.40 10.69 -32.89
C PRO A 13 -6.79 9.30 -33.37
N ALA A 14 -7.58 9.24 -34.45
CA ALA A 14 -7.86 8.00 -35.15
C ALA A 14 -6.55 7.40 -35.68
N GLY A 15 -6.34 6.09 -35.46
CA GLY A 15 -5.20 5.38 -36.05
C GLY A 15 -3.89 5.44 -35.26
N MET A 16 -3.90 5.69 -33.95
CA MET A 16 -2.74 5.33 -33.12
C MET A 16 -2.40 3.85 -33.35
N ARG A 17 -1.15 3.55 -33.70
CA ARG A 17 -0.70 2.19 -34.01
C ARG A 17 0.49 1.81 -33.16
N GLY A 18 0.39 0.68 -32.49
CA GLY A 18 1.54 0.00 -31.93
C GLY A 18 2.41 -0.60 -33.05
N GLN A 19 3.69 -0.80 -32.75
CA GLN A 19 4.64 -1.42 -33.65
C GLN A 19 4.83 -2.90 -33.30
N VAL A 20 4.80 -3.77 -34.32
CA VAL A 20 5.16 -5.19 -34.20
C VAL A 20 6.30 -5.47 -35.17
N THR A 21 7.44 -5.89 -34.66
CA THR A 21 8.59 -6.30 -35.47
C THR A 21 8.63 -7.82 -35.56
N VAL A 22 8.59 -8.35 -36.78
CA VAL A 22 8.58 -9.80 -37.03
C VAL A 22 9.94 -10.22 -37.60
N TYR A 23 10.55 -11.21 -36.96
CA TYR A 23 11.84 -11.76 -37.38
C TYR A 23 11.64 -13.15 -37.99
N ASN A 24 12.13 -13.33 -39.22
CA ASN A 24 12.24 -14.63 -39.86
C ASN A 24 13.62 -15.21 -39.54
N VAL A 25 13.69 -16.06 -38.52
CA VAL A 25 14.95 -16.67 -38.10
C VAL A 25 15.17 -18.00 -38.83
N PRO A 26 16.25 -18.15 -39.62
CA PRO A 26 16.52 -19.41 -40.30
C PRO A 26 16.81 -20.52 -39.29
N VAL A 27 16.27 -21.70 -39.56
CA VAL A 27 16.47 -22.90 -38.77
C VAL A 27 16.86 -24.01 -39.75
N MET A 28 18.06 -24.56 -39.58
CA MET A 28 18.60 -25.59 -40.44
C MET A 28 18.87 -26.86 -39.64
N ILE A 29 18.82 -28.00 -40.31
CA ILE A 29 19.19 -29.30 -39.75
C ILE A 29 20.47 -29.71 -40.48
N CYS A 30 21.54 -29.99 -39.72
CA CYS A 30 22.78 -30.47 -40.30
C CYS A 30 22.54 -31.85 -40.96
N PRO A 31 22.80 -32.02 -42.27
CA PRO A 31 22.55 -33.29 -42.95
C PRO A 31 23.47 -34.42 -42.48
N GLN A 32 24.61 -34.10 -41.86
CA GLN A 32 25.59 -35.08 -41.39
C GLN A 32 25.29 -35.59 -39.98
N CYS A 33 24.97 -34.69 -39.03
CA CYS A 33 24.76 -35.07 -37.63
C CYS A 33 23.31 -34.95 -37.14
N GLY A 34 22.39 -34.44 -37.98
CA GLY A 34 20.98 -34.22 -37.61
C GLY A 34 20.75 -33.08 -36.62
N GLN A 35 21.79 -32.36 -36.18
CA GLN A 35 21.65 -31.30 -35.19
C GLN A 35 20.93 -30.08 -35.78
N LYS A 36 19.97 -29.54 -35.02
CA LYS A 36 19.23 -28.33 -35.36
C LYS A 36 20.04 -27.10 -34.98
N VAL A 37 20.33 -26.24 -35.95
CA VAL A 37 21.01 -24.95 -35.79
C VAL A 37 20.00 -23.84 -36.09
N ARG A 38 19.91 -22.84 -35.21
CA ARG A 38 19.01 -21.69 -35.36
C ARG A 38 19.86 -20.42 -35.46
N GLY A 39 19.51 -19.55 -36.40
CA GLY A 39 20.14 -18.23 -36.50
C GLY A 39 19.94 -17.39 -35.24
N GLU A 40 20.84 -16.43 -35.03
CA GLU A 40 20.79 -15.49 -33.92
C GLU A 40 20.46 -14.10 -34.45
N HIS A 41 19.81 -13.29 -33.62
CA HIS A 41 19.56 -11.88 -33.89
C HIS A 41 19.68 -11.11 -32.57
N PRO A 42 20.38 -9.95 -32.52
CA PRO A 42 20.60 -9.20 -31.28
C PRO A 42 19.31 -8.89 -30.50
N ASP A 43 18.22 -8.59 -31.21
CA ASP A 43 16.92 -8.28 -30.60
C ASP A 43 16.08 -9.50 -30.19
N LEU A 44 16.56 -10.72 -30.45
CA LEU A 44 15.89 -11.96 -30.08
C LEU A 44 16.64 -12.67 -28.96
N ALA A 45 15.92 -13.02 -27.90
CA ALA A 45 16.50 -13.88 -26.88
C ALA A 45 16.79 -15.28 -27.43
N ALA A 46 17.88 -15.92 -26.96
CA ALA A 46 18.31 -17.25 -27.40
C ALA A 46 17.19 -18.32 -27.36
N GLY A 47 16.28 -18.23 -26.38
CA GLY A 47 15.13 -19.13 -26.23
C GLY A 47 13.82 -18.63 -26.84
N GLN A 48 13.80 -17.59 -27.67
CA GLN A 48 12.58 -17.02 -28.24
C GLN A 48 12.07 -17.84 -29.44
N CYS A 49 11.39 -18.95 -29.15
CA CYS A 49 10.85 -19.87 -30.15
C CYS A 49 9.54 -20.53 -29.68
N GLY A 50 8.79 -21.11 -30.61
CA GLY A 50 7.52 -21.80 -30.34
C GLY A 50 6.54 -20.93 -29.54
N ALA A 51 6.03 -21.46 -28.43
CA ALA A 51 5.09 -20.76 -27.54
C ALA A 51 5.65 -19.48 -26.89
N THR A 52 6.97 -19.25 -26.95
CA THR A 52 7.63 -18.03 -26.44
C THR A 52 8.15 -17.09 -27.53
N ALA A 53 7.84 -17.40 -28.80
CA ALA A 53 8.28 -16.61 -29.95
C ALA A 53 7.78 -15.16 -29.89
N HIS A 54 6.57 -14.96 -29.35
CA HIS A 54 6.03 -13.63 -29.09
C HIS A 54 6.46 -13.13 -27.71
N ARG A 55 7.17 -12.00 -27.69
CA ARG A 55 7.51 -11.27 -26.46
C ARG A 55 7.05 -9.82 -26.59
N ILE A 56 6.49 -9.28 -25.52
CA ILE A 56 6.15 -7.85 -25.48
C ILE A 56 7.41 -7.03 -25.26
N GLY A 57 7.55 -5.95 -26.04
CA GLY A 57 8.63 -4.98 -25.89
C GLY A 57 8.61 -4.27 -24.53
N PRO A 58 9.73 -3.65 -24.12
CA PRO A 58 9.90 -3.17 -22.76
C PRO A 58 8.90 -2.07 -22.38
N ARG A 59 8.69 -1.09 -23.27
CA ARG A 59 7.74 0.02 -23.03
C ARG A 59 6.31 -0.48 -22.91
N LEU A 60 5.87 -1.34 -23.83
CA LEU A 60 4.53 -1.94 -23.80
C LEU A 60 4.33 -2.74 -22.50
N ALA A 61 5.34 -3.46 -22.07
CA ALA A 61 5.27 -4.21 -20.82
C ALA A 61 5.13 -3.28 -19.61
N ALA A 62 5.92 -2.21 -19.53
CA ALA A 62 5.82 -1.22 -18.45
C ALA A 62 4.43 -0.55 -18.41
N VAL A 63 3.88 -0.16 -19.57
CA VAL A 63 2.52 0.40 -19.68
C VAL A 63 1.47 -0.59 -19.20
N VAL A 64 1.52 -1.84 -19.68
CA VAL A 64 0.57 -2.89 -19.28
C VAL A 64 0.65 -3.18 -17.78
N GLN A 65 1.85 -3.26 -17.22
CA GLN A 65 2.02 -3.48 -15.78
C GLN A 65 1.50 -2.30 -14.95
N THR A 66 1.70 -1.07 -15.41
CA THR A 66 1.17 0.14 -14.76
C THR A 66 -0.36 0.16 -14.78
N LEU A 67 -0.97 -0.10 -15.94
CA LEU A 67 -2.42 -0.25 -16.08
C LEU A 67 -2.99 -1.28 -15.09
N HIS A 68 -2.30 -2.40 -14.91
CA HIS A 68 -2.77 -3.47 -14.04
C HIS A 68 -2.59 -3.19 -12.54
N HIS A 69 -1.40 -2.76 -12.13
CA HIS A 69 -1.00 -2.73 -10.71
C HIS A 69 -1.27 -1.39 -10.02
N GLU A 70 -1.27 -0.30 -10.78
CA GLU A 70 -1.53 1.06 -10.28
C GLU A 70 -2.95 1.50 -10.62
N LEU A 71 -3.34 1.49 -11.91
CA LEU A 71 -4.69 1.90 -12.34
C LEU A 71 -5.79 0.85 -12.07
N GLY A 72 -5.42 -0.39 -11.71
CA GLY A 72 -6.37 -1.44 -11.35
C GLY A 72 -7.16 -2.02 -12.53
N VAL A 73 -6.72 -1.83 -13.76
CA VAL A 73 -7.32 -2.45 -14.95
C VAL A 73 -7.09 -3.96 -14.86
N SER A 74 -8.17 -4.75 -14.97
CA SER A 74 -8.00 -6.20 -14.93
C SER A 74 -7.18 -6.71 -16.11
N GLU A 75 -6.30 -7.69 -15.89
CA GLU A 75 -5.45 -8.26 -16.93
C GLU A 75 -6.28 -8.77 -18.14
N ARG A 76 -7.51 -9.23 -17.88
CA ARG A 76 -8.47 -9.65 -18.92
C ARG A 76 -8.98 -8.51 -19.81
N LYS A 77 -9.03 -7.27 -19.31
CA LYS A 77 -9.48 -6.10 -20.07
C LYS A 77 -8.37 -5.46 -20.90
N ILE A 78 -7.12 -5.63 -20.50
CA ILE A 78 -5.97 -4.99 -21.16
C ILE A 78 -5.86 -5.33 -22.65
N PRO A 79 -5.99 -6.60 -23.10
CA PRO A 79 -5.98 -6.91 -24.53
C PRO A 79 -7.01 -6.12 -25.34
N ARG A 80 -8.25 -5.99 -24.83
CA ARG A 80 -9.29 -5.22 -25.51
C ARG A 80 -8.96 -3.73 -25.53
N LEU A 81 -8.42 -3.20 -24.43
CA LEU A 81 -7.99 -1.80 -24.35
C LEU A 81 -6.91 -1.50 -25.41
N LEU A 82 -5.89 -2.36 -25.53
CA LEU A 82 -4.81 -2.18 -26.49
C LEU A 82 -5.27 -2.34 -27.95
N ALA A 83 -6.17 -3.28 -28.22
CA ALA A 83 -6.75 -3.44 -29.55
C ALA A 83 -7.57 -2.20 -29.97
N MET A 84 -8.35 -1.64 -29.03
CA MET A 84 -9.21 -0.48 -29.27
C MET A 84 -8.43 0.83 -29.43
N THR A 85 -7.30 0.97 -28.73
CA THR A 85 -6.54 2.23 -28.68
C THR A 85 -5.38 2.25 -29.66
N VAL A 86 -4.59 1.17 -29.73
CA VAL A 86 -3.32 1.14 -30.49
C VAL A 86 -3.26 -0.02 -31.50
N GLY A 87 -4.38 -0.74 -31.71
CA GLY A 87 -4.45 -1.85 -32.66
C GLY A 87 -3.59 -3.08 -32.32
N LEU A 88 -3.11 -3.21 -31.07
CA LEU A 88 -2.27 -4.33 -30.66
C LEU A 88 -3.10 -5.51 -30.14
N SER A 89 -2.77 -6.71 -30.61
CA SER A 89 -3.35 -7.97 -30.12
C SER A 89 -2.38 -8.66 -29.17
N LEU A 90 -2.79 -8.86 -27.91
CA LEU A 90 -2.00 -9.54 -26.89
C LEU A 90 -2.82 -10.62 -26.19
N THR A 91 -2.17 -11.70 -25.78
CA THR A 91 -2.77 -12.70 -24.88
C THR A 91 -2.51 -12.35 -23.42
N GLN A 92 -3.38 -12.79 -22.51
CA GLN A 92 -3.13 -12.68 -21.06
C GLN A 92 -1.83 -13.41 -20.68
N GLY A 93 -1.55 -14.56 -21.30
CA GLY A 93 -0.29 -15.29 -21.08
C GLY A 93 0.95 -14.44 -21.35
N ALA A 94 0.95 -13.64 -22.42
CA ALA A 94 2.06 -12.74 -22.73
C ALA A 94 2.25 -11.64 -21.66
N ILE A 95 1.15 -11.11 -21.13
CA ILE A 95 1.16 -10.11 -20.06
C ILE A 95 1.72 -10.71 -18.77
N ASN A 96 1.21 -11.86 -18.36
CA ASN A 96 1.64 -12.56 -17.16
C ASN A 96 3.12 -12.94 -17.21
N GLN A 97 3.58 -13.52 -18.32
CA GLN A 97 4.98 -13.89 -18.50
C GLN A 97 5.90 -12.67 -18.44
N ALA A 98 5.46 -11.52 -18.95
CA ALA A 98 6.25 -10.28 -18.86
C ALA A 98 6.32 -9.73 -17.44
N ALA A 99 5.23 -9.83 -16.67
CA ALA A 99 5.23 -9.49 -15.25
C ALA A 99 6.20 -10.41 -14.47
N GLN A 100 6.15 -11.72 -14.72
CA GLN A 100 7.02 -12.69 -14.07
C GLN A 100 8.50 -12.50 -14.40
N ARG A 101 8.84 -12.14 -15.65
CA ARG A 101 10.23 -11.80 -16.03
C ARG A 101 10.71 -10.52 -15.34
N LEU A 102 9.85 -9.51 -15.27
CA LEU A 102 10.17 -8.25 -14.61
C LEU A 102 10.40 -8.44 -13.11
N ALA A 103 9.56 -9.25 -12.46
CA ALA A 103 9.60 -9.46 -11.01
C ALA A 103 10.40 -10.69 -10.58
N GLN A 104 11.26 -11.23 -11.44
CA GLN A 104 12.08 -12.41 -11.12
C GLN A 104 13.04 -12.14 -9.96
N ASP A 105 13.36 -13.17 -9.19
CA ASP A 105 14.36 -13.08 -8.12
C ASP A 105 15.74 -12.73 -8.69
N GLY A 106 16.51 -11.91 -7.95
CA GLY A 106 17.80 -11.38 -8.42
C GLY A 106 17.71 -10.40 -9.61
N GLY A 107 16.49 -9.99 -10.01
CA GLY A 107 16.29 -8.91 -10.98
C GLY A 107 16.28 -7.53 -10.32
N LEU A 108 16.46 -6.48 -11.13
CA LEU A 108 16.51 -5.08 -10.67
C LEU A 108 15.25 -4.66 -9.89
N LEU A 109 14.06 -5.13 -10.29
CA LEU A 109 12.83 -4.82 -9.56
C LEU A 109 12.77 -5.52 -8.19
N ALA A 110 13.35 -6.71 -8.05
CA ALA A 110 13.45 -7.37 -6.75
C ALA A 110 14.44 -6.64 -5.83
N GLU A 111 15.57 -6.17 -6.39
CA GLU A 111 16.55 -5.32 -5.69
C GLU A 111 15.95 -3.98 -5.26
N GLU A 112 15.17 -3.31 -6.12
CA GLU A 112 14.46 -2.08 -5.77
C GLU A 112 13.50 -2.31 -4.61
N VAL A 113 12.76 -3.43 -4.59
CA VAL A 113 11.88 -3.76 -3.45
C VAL A 113 12.66 -3.93 -2.15
N LEU A 114 13.86 -4.53 -2.19
CA LEU A 114 14.73 -4.61 -1.01
C LEU A 114 15.25 -3.24 -0.59
N ALA A 115 15.56 -2.36 -1.55
CA ALA A 115 15.92 -0.98 -1.27
C ALA A 115 14.75 -0.20 -0.62
N LEU A 116 13.51 -0.43 -1.07
CA LEU A 116 12.32 0.15 -0.44
C LEU A 116 12.13 -0.33 1.01
N GLU A 117 12.40 -1.61 1.29
CA GLU A 117 12.41 -2.10 2.68
C GLU A 117 13.44 -1.37 3.53
N GLU A 118 14.67 -1.19 3.04
CA GLU A 118 15.71 -0.49 3.78
C GLU A 118 15.35 0.97 4.05
N ARG A 119 14.74 1.64 3.07
CA ARG A 119 14.23 3.01 3.24
C ARG A 119 13.13 3.11 4.30
N LEU A 120 12.27 2.09 4.43
CA LEU A 120 11.29 2.04 5.52
C LEU A 120 11.95 1.90 6.89
N ARG A 121 13.05 1.16 7.00
CA ARG A 121 13.81 1.01 8.27
C ARG A 121 14.40 2.34 8.74
N GLY A 122 14.83 3.18 7.80
CA GLY A 122 15.32 4.53 8.08
C GLY A 122 14.23 5.62 8.20
N ALA A 123 12.95 5.29 8.01
CA ALA A 123 11.88 6.29 8.02
C ALA A 123 11.52 6.76 9.43
N ALA A 124 11.20 8.05 9.58
CA ALA A 124 10.76 8.62 10.87
C ALA A 124 9.48 7.94 11.42
N TYR A 125 8.60 7.50 10.52
CA TYR A 125 7.44 6.70 10.85
C TYR A 125 7.05 5.76 9.71
N VAL A 126 6.38 4.67 10.07
CA VAL A 126 5.79 3.72 9.12
C VAL A 126 4.36 3.42 9.55
N HIS A 127 3.42 3.68 8.65
CA HIS A 127 2.07 3.17 8.71
C HIS A 127 2.06 1.69 8.35
N HIS A 128 1.32 0.87 9.10
CA HIS A 128 1.14 -0.54 8.80
C HIS A 128 -0.32 -0.96 8.94
N ASP A 129 -0.83 -1.71 7.98
CA ASP A 129 -2.14 -2.35 8.04
C ASP A 129 -2.17 -3.60 7.15
N ASP A 130 -3.11 -4.50 7.44
CA ASP A 130 -3.26 -5.77 6.75
C ASP A 130 -4.65 -5.92 6.15
N THR A 131 -4.74 -6.57 4.99
CA THR A 131 -6.02 -7.00 4.43
C THR A 131 -5.98 -8.45 3.98
N GLY A 132 -7.14 -9.11 4.02
CA GLY A 132 -7.26 -10.49 3.54
C GLY A 132 -6.90 -10.63 2.06
N TRP A 133 -6.34 -11.78 1.70
CA TRP A 133 -6.02 -12.17 0.33
C TRP A 133 -6.28 -13.66 0.15
N ARG A 134 -6.13 -14.17 -1.06
CA ARG A 134 -6.12 -15.62 -1.32
C ARG A 134 -4.96 -16.03 -2.21
N MET A 135 -4.32 -17.13 -1.85
CA MET A 135 -3.34 -17.80 -2.68
C MET A 135 -3.79 -19.23 -2.93
N ASN A 136 -3.99 -19.59 -4.20
CA ASN A 136 -4.51 -20.91 -4.58
C ASN A 136 -5.81 -21.29 -3.83
N GLY A 137 -6.72 -20.32 -3.70
CA GLY A 137 -7.97 -20.53 -2.97
C GLY A 137 -7.82 -20.68 -1.45
N GLN A 138 -6.63 -20.57 -0.86
CA GLN A 138 -6.42 -20.59 0.59
C GLN A 138 -6.32 -19.17 1.16
N GLN A 139 -6.66 -19.01 2.44
CA GLN A 139 -6.55 -17.72 3.14
C GLN A 139 -5.08 -17.25 3.14
N ALA A 140 -4.90 -15.98 2.80
CA ALA A 140 -3.63 -15.27 2.86
C ALA A 140 -3.89 -13.82 3.30
N TRP A 141 -2.83 -13.02 3.37
CA TRP A 141 -2.89 -11.62 3.75
C TRP A 141 -1.99 -10.78 2.86
N VAL A 142 -2.30 -9.50 2.76
CA VAL A 142 -1.43 -8.49 2.18
C VAL A 142 -1.19 -7.42 3.22
N SER A 143 0.08 -7.25 3.58
CA SER A 143 0.55 -6.19 4.46
C SER A 143 0.93 -4.97 3.62
N ALA A 144 0.48 -3.79 4.02
CA ALA A 144 0.88 -2.51 3.45
C ALA A 144 1.72 -1.73 4.45
N TYR A 145 2.87 -1.25 3.99
CA TYR A 145 3.79 -0.39 4.74
C TYR A 145 3.91 0.95 4.04
N ARG A 146 3.87 2.03 4.82
CA ARG A 146 3.89 3.38 4.26
C ARG A 146 4.61 4.40 5.12
N SER A 147 5.68 4.98 4.57
CA SER A 147 6.31 6.20 5.10
C SER A 147 5.76 7.45 4.39
N GLU A 148 6.48 8.57 4.39
CA GLU A 148 6.15 9.73 3.58
C GLU A 148 6.11 9.37 2.07
N ASP A 149 7.14 8.66 1.61
CA ASP A 149 7.48 8.50 0.19
C ASP A 149 7.72 7.04 -0.26
N VAL A 150 7.50 6.04 0.60
CA VAL A 150 7.54 4.61 0.25
C VAL A 150 6.15 3.99 0.36
N ALA A 151 5.75 3.22 -0.64
CA ALA A 151 4.67 2.25 -0.55
C ALA A 151 5.23 0.83 -0.77
N LEU A 152 5.11 -0.03 0.23
CA LEU A 152 5.51 -1.43 0.11
C LEU A 152 4.35 -2.35 0.43
N PHE A 153 4.17 -3.37 -0.39
CA PHE A 153 3.19 -4.44 -0.19
C PHE A 153 3.92 -5.78 -0.09
N LYS A 154 3.47 -6.63 0.84
CA LYS A 154 3.96 -8.00 0.98
C LYS A 154 2.77 -8.95 1.06
N ALA A 155 2.83 -10.03 0.30
CA ALA A 155 1.83 -11.07 0.36
C ALA A 155 2.32 -12.16 1.31
N ASN A 156 1.48 -12.52 2.26
CA ASN A 156 1.83 -13.25 3.46
C ASN A 156 0.87 -14.43 3.65
N ARG A 157 1.43 -15.59 4.02
CA ARG A 157 0.63 -16.80 4.29
C ARG A 157 0.11 -16.85 5.72
N ARG A 158 0.60 -16.00 6.60
CA ARG A 158 0.12 -15.85 7.96
C ARG A 158 -0.22 -14.38 8.19
N HIS A 159 -0.75 -14.09 9.38
CA HIS A 159 -1.06 -12.74 9.83
C HIS A 159 -0.47 -12.57 11.21
N THR A 160 0.85 -12.45 11.23
CA THR A 160 1.66 -12.56 12.45
C THR A 160 2.63 -11.40 12.60
N ALA A 161 3.04 -11.20 13.84
CA ALA A 161 4.05 -10.20 14.18
C ALA A 161 5.37 -10.46 13.42
N ALA A 162 5.69 -11.72 13.15
CA ALA A 162 6.91 -12.12 12.45
C ALA A 162 7.01 -11.51 11.03
N GLU A 163 5.90 -11.39 10.30
CA GLU A 163 5.90 -10.83 8.94
C GLU A 163 6.20 -9.32 8.95
N LEU A 164 5.61 -8.59 9.89
CA LEU A 164 5.91 -7.18 10.14
C LEU A 164 7.38 -6.99 10.57
N HIS A 165 7.86 -7.84 11.47
CA HIS A 165 9.24 -7.78 11.97
C HIS A 165 10.27 -8.14 10.89
N ALA A 166 9.97 -9.06 9.97
CA ALA A 166 10.88 -9.38 8.86
C ALA A 166 11.17 -8.17 7.96
N VAL A 167 10.21 -7.24 7.82
CA VAL A 167 10.38 -6.02 7.03
C VAL A 167 11.09 -4.94 7.84
N LEU A 168 10.57 -4.57 9.02
CA LEU A 168 11.12 -3.46 9.81
C LEU A 168 12.42 -3.82 10.54
N LYS A 169 12.56 -5.06 10.98
CA LYS A 169 13.69 -5.59 11.75
C LYS A 169 13.97 -4.79 13.03
N ASP A 170 15.01 -5.19 13.77
CA ASP A 170 15.46 -4.48 14.96
C ASP A 170 16.09 -3.11 14.66
N SER A 171 16.45 -2.84 13.40
CA SER A 171 17.07 -1.57 13.00
C SER A 171 16.06 -0.43 12.79
N PHE A 172 14.75 -0.69 12.85
CA PHE A 172 13.75 0.36 12.71
C PHE A 172 13.68 1.25 13.97
N ALA A 173 14.18 2.48 13.83
CA ALA A 173 14.19 3.48 14.90
C ALA A 173 13.00 4.47 14.84
N GLY A 174 12.11 4.31 13.86
CA GLY A 174 10.95 5.18 13.66
C GLY A 174 9.76 4.86 14.57
N THR A 175 8.63 5.51 14.30
CA THR A 175 7.35 5.24 14.99
C THR A 175 6.41 4.41 14.13
N LEU A 176 5.86 3.33 14.68
CA LEU A 176 4.84 2.53 14.01
C LEU A 176 3.44 3.14 14.18
N ILE A 177 2.79 3.51 13.08
CA ILE A 177 1.43 4.02 13.07
C ILE A 177 0.50 2.87 12.66
N CYS A 178 -0.31 2.38 13.59
CA CYS A 178 -1.08 1.15 13.42
C CYS A 178 -2.41 1.21 14.16
N ASP A 179 -3.29 0.25 13.92
CA ASP A 179 -4.48 0.08 14.75
C ASP A 179 -4.13 -0.62 16.10
N ARG A 180 -5.15 -1.05 16.84
CA ARG A 180 -5.00 -1.75 18.12
C ARG A 180 -5.05 -3.27 18.00
N PHE A 181 -4.72 -3.84 16.83
CA PHE A 181 -4.66 -5.29 16.67
C PHE A 181 -3.56 -5.91 17.54
N VAL A 182 -3.79 -7.13 18.00
CA VAL A 182 -2.96 -7.80 19.02
C VAL A 182 -1.53 -8.05 18.54
N THR A 183 -1.32 -8.21 17.24
CA THR A 183 -0.01 -8.39 16.61
C THR A 183 0.99 -7.29 16.99
N TYR A 184 0.52 -6.06 17.13
CA TYR A 184 1.37 -4.91 17.47
C TYR A 184 1.75 -4.84 18.96
N ASP A 185 1.12 -5.66 19.81
CA ASP A 185 1.44 -5.76 21.24
C ASP A 185 2.46 -6.88 21.53
N ALA A 186 2.96 -7.58 20.51
CA ALA A 186 3.98 -8.63 20.64
C ALA A 186 5.31 -8.10 21.23
N GLN A 187 6.06 -8.99 21.90
CA GLN A 187 7.28 -8.63 22.65
C GLN A 187 8.35 -7.95 21.79
N GLN A 188 8.51 -8.40 20.55
CA GLN A 188 9.46 -7.82 19.59
C GLN A 188 9.14 -6.36 19.20
N PHE A 189 7.95 -5.84 19.54
CA PHE A 189 7.57 -4.44 19.35
C PHE A 189 7.35 -3.71 20.67
N ALA A 190 7.88 -4.25 21.78
CA ALA A 190 7.76 -3.62 23.10
C ALA A 190 8.45 -2.25 23.13
N GLU A 191 9.66 -2.18 22.54
CA GLU A 191 10.52 -0.99 22.52
C GLU A 191 10.29 -0.10 21.28
N VAL A 192 9.50 -0.55 20.31
CA VAL A 192 9.16 0.24 19.12
C VAL A 192 8.10 1.28 19.51
N PRO A 193 8.36 2.60 19.37
CA PRO A 193 7.35 3.62 19.60
C PRO A 193 6.15 3.41 18.68
N GLN A 194 4.93 3.55 19.21
CA GLN A 194 3.72 3.37 18.40
C GLN A 194 2.76 4.54 18.57
N GLN A 195 2.10 4.91 17.47
CA GLN A 195 0.91 5.76 17.48
C GLN A 195 -0.29 4.91 17.03
N LYS A 196 -1.26 4.72 17.93
CA LYS A 196 -2.50 4.02 17.62
C LYS A 196 -3.43 4.92 16.81
N CYS A 197 -4.04 4.35 15.78
CA CYS A 197 -4.95 5.05 14.88
C CYS A 197 -6.15 5.61 15.66
N LEU A 198 -6.22 6.95 15.78
CA LEU A 198 -7.34 7.57 16.49
C LEU A 198 -8.67 7.44 15.75
N SER A 199 -8.68 7.29 14.42
CA SER A 199 -9.90 6.98 13.66
C SER A 199 -10.57 5.69 14.17
N HIS A 200 -9.77 4.63 14.40
CA HIS A 200 -10.25 3.37 14.95
C HIS A 200 -10.72 3.50 16.41
N VAL A 201 -9.99 4.26 17.23
CA VAL A 201 -10.39 4.55 18.61
C VAL A 201 -11.75 5.26 18.64
N ILE A 202 -11.92 6.31 17.84
CA ILE A 202 -13.18 7.08 17.74
C ILE A 202 -14.33 6.21 17.25
N ARG A 203 -14.08 5.31 16.28
CA ARG A 203 -15.07 4.33 15.82
C ARG A 203 -15.50 3.41 16.96
N ASN A 204 -14.55 2.81 17.68
CA ASN A 204 -14.88 1.92 18.81
C ASN A 204 -15.62 2.65 19.94
N ILE A 205 -15.32 3.92 20.20
CA ILE A 205 -16.08 4.72 21.16
C ILE A 205 -17.52 4.93 20.66
N SER A 206 -17.72 5.12 19.35
CA SER A 206 -19.05 5.27 18.75
C SER A 206 -19.86 3.97 18.84
N ASP A 207 -19.24 2.83 18.53
CA ASP A 207 -19.87 1.51 18.65
C ASP A 207 -20.36 1.25 20.10
N VAL A 208 -19.54 1.61 21.10
CA VAL A 208 -19.95 1.50 22.52
C VAL A 208 -21.03 2.51 22.88
N ALA A 209 -21.00 3.72 22.32
CA ALA A 209 -22.04 4.72 22.56
C ALA A 209 -23.42 4.23 22.08
N GLU A 210 -23.48 3.56 20.94
CA GLU A 210 -24.70 2.91 20.43
C GLU A 210 -25.18 1.80 21.37
N GLN A 211 -24.28 0.95 21.85
CA GLN A 211 -24.60 -0.14 22.79
C GLN A 211 -25.17 0.34 24.13
N VAL A 212 -24.74 1.52 24.60
CA VAL A 212 -25.21 2.10 25.87
C VAL A 212 -26.29 3.16 25.69
N GLN A 213 -26.78 3.38 24.47
CA GLN A 213 -27.76 4.43 24.16
C GLN A 213 -29.07 4.27 24.93
N GLY A 214 -29.56 3.04 25.10
CA GLY A 214 -30.74 2.72 25.92
C GLY A 214 -30.53 2.86 27.43
N ARG A 215 -29.29 3.10 27.89
CA ARG A 215 -28.92 3.35 29.29
C ARG A 215 -28.57 4.83 29.48
N ALA A 216 -29.46 5.71 29.00
CA ALA A 216 -29.28 7.16 29.00
C ALA A 216 -28.87 7.65 30.40
N GLY A 217 -27.64 8.14 30.53
CA GLY A 217 -27.06 8.46 31.83
C GLY A 217 -25.55 8.68 31.78
N ARG A 218 -24.89 8.56 32.94
CA ARG A 218 -23.46 8.86 33.12
C ARG A 218 -22.53 8.06 32.19
N ALA A 219 -22.95 6.86 31.74
CA ALA A 219 -22.16 6.01 30.84
C ALA A 219 -22.08 6.59 29.41
N LEU A 220 -23.22 6.94 28.81
CA LEU A 220 -23.26 7.59 27.49
C LEU A 220 -22.52 8.93 27.52
N ALA A 221 -22.75 9.74 28.55
CA ALA A 221 -22.06 11.01 28.72
C ALA A 221 -20.53 10.85 28.85
N TYR A 222 -20.07 9.76 29.48
CA TYR A 222 -18.65 9.45 29.58
C TYR A 222 -18.03 9.12 28.22
N VAL A 223 -18.63 8.19 27.45
CA VAL A 223 -18.07 7.77 26.15
C VAL A 223 -18.10 8.92 25.14
N LEU A 224 -19.14 9.76 25.15
CA LEU A 224 -19.19 10.95 24.29
C LEU A 224 -18.14 12.00 24.67
N LYS A 225 -17.88 12.21 25.97
CA LYS A 225 -16.77 13.08 26.43
C LYS A 225 -15.41 12.53 26.00
N LEU A 226 -15.22 11.22 26.06
CA LEU A 226 -13.98 10.58 25.60
C LEU A 226 -13.81 10.71 24.08
N LYS A 227 -14.88 10.51 23.31
CA LYS A 227 -14.90 10.74 21.86
C LYS A 227 -14.49 12.16 21.51
N ALA A 228 -15.12 13.15 22.14
CA ALA A 228 -14.84 14.57 21.93
C ALA A 228 -13.38 14.91 22.27
N ALA A 229 -12.82 14.33 23.34
CA ALA A 229 -11.42 14.56 23.70
C ALA A 229 -10.44 14.07 22.62
N PHE A 230 -10.68 12.91 22.00
CA PHE A 230 -9.84 12.42 20.89
C PHE A 230 -10.05 13.22 19.60
N GLN A 231 -11.28 13.67 19.32
CA GLN A 231 -11.56 14.55 18.18
C GLN A 231 -10.86 15.92 18.33
N GLU A 232 -10.85 16.47 19.55
CA GLU A 232 -10.10 17.69 19.86
C GLU A 232 -8.60 17.46 19.69
N ALA A 233 -8.07 16.31 20.12
CA ALA A 233 -6.66 15.96 19.92
C ALA A 233 -6.24 16.04 18.44
N ILE A 234 -7.04 15.43 17.55
CA ILE A 234 -6.83 15.49 16.10
C ILE A 234 -6.93 16.94 15.59
N THR A 235 -7.91 17.70 16.07
CA THR A 235 -8.11 19.09 15.66
C THR A 235 -6.92 19.98 16.05
N VAL A 236 -6.43 19.84 17.27
CA VAL A 236 -5.25 20.57 17.79
C VAL A 236 -4.01 20.30 16.93
N HIS A 237 -3.76 19.04 16.57
CA HIS A 237 -2.65 18.67 15.70
C HIS A 237 -2.81 19.21 14.28
N ARG A 238 -4.00 19.03 13.68
CA ARG A 238 -4.31 19.54 12.34
C ARG A 238 -4.13 21.05 12.25
N ASP A 239 -4.65 21.80 13.23
CA ASP A 239 -4.49 23.26 13.26
C ASP A 239 -3.03 23.69 13.33
N PHE A 240 -2.17 22.93 14.01
CA PHE A 240 -0.74 23.20 14.06
C PHE A 240 -0.02 22.88 12.74
N VAL A 241 -0.24 21.68 12.19
CA VAL A 241 0.40 21.25 10.93
C VAL A 241 -0.04 22.08 9.73
N GLU A 242 -1.28 22.57 9.72
CA GLU A 242 -1.83 23.44 8.68
C GLU A 242 -1.54 24.94 8.93
N GLY A 243 -0.69 25.28 9.90
CA GLY A 243 -0.24 26.65 10.15
C GLY A 243 -1.30 27.59 10.75
N ARG A 244 -2.44 27.06 11.22
CA ARG A 244 -3.52 27.83 11.88
C ARG A 244 -3.30 28.09 13.37
N CYS A 245 -2.26 27.51 13.96
CA CYS A 245 -1.96 27.61 15.38
C CYS A 245 -0.45 27.76 15.61
N HIS A 246 -0.03 28.82 16.30
CA HIS A 246 1.35 29.00 16.70
C HIS A 246 1.77 27.99 17.79
N GLU A 247 3.07 27.68 17.86
CA GLU A 247 3.59 26.63 18.74
C GLU A 247 3.18 26.79 20.21
N ARG A 248 3.26 28.01 20.77
CA ARG A 248 2.85 28.26 22.16
C ARG A 248 1.39 27.85 22.42
N HIS A 249 0.48 28.21 21.51
CA HIS A 249 -0.95 27.85 21.63
C HIS A 249 -1.17 26.36 21.40
N PHE A 250 -0.45 25.75 20.46
CA PHE A 250 -0.46 24.30 20.26
C PHE A 250 -0.07 23.56 21.54
N ARG A 251 1.04 23.93 22.19
CA ARG A 251 1.50 23.28 23.43
C ARG A 251 0.46 23.37 24.55
N ILE A 252 -0.17 24.54 24.73
CA ILE A 252 -1.23 24.74 25.75
C ILE A 252 -2.46 23.86 25.44
N ARG A 253 -2.94 23.86 24.19
CA ARG A 253 -4.11 23.06 23.77
C ARG A 253 -3.81 21.56 23.88
N ALA A 254 -2.66 21.11 23.38
CA ALA A 254 -2.21 19.73 23.45
C ALA A 254 -2.14 19.22 24.89
N ASP A 255 -1.59 20.04 25.79
CA ASP A 255 -1.46 19.72 27.20
C ASP A 255 -2.82 19.67 27.93
N ARG A 256 -3.75 20.57 27.58
CA ARG A 256 -5.14 20.51 28.06
C ARG A 256 -5.83 19.21 27.63
N VAL A 257 -5.70 18.83 26.36
CA VAL A 257 -6.29 17.58 25.83
C VAL A 257 -5.67 16.36 26.50
N ARG A 258 -4.34 16.32 26.63
CA ARG A 258 -3.63 15.23 27.32
C ARG A 258 -4.08 15.05 28.76
N ARG A 259 -4.23 16.16 29.52
CA ARG A 259 -4.80 16.12 30.87
C ARG A 259 -6.23 15.60 30.90
N LEU A 260 -7.07 16.02 29.96
CA LEU A 260 -8.47 15.56 29.87
C LEU A 260 -8.54 14.06 29.58
N VAL A 261 -7.82 13.58 28.56
CA VAL A 261 -7.77 12.15 28.21
C VAL A 261 -7.26 11.32 29.38
N ASN A 262 -6.17 11.76 30.03
CA ASN A 262 -5.63 11.09 31.21
C ASN A 262 -6.67 11.00 32.34
N ARG A 263 -7.37 12.10 32.64
CA ARG A 263 -8.43 12.13 33.67
C ARG A 263 -9.58 11.19 33.33
N LEU A 264 -10.01 11.13 32.07
CA LEU A 264 -11.09 10.27 31.64
C LEU A 264 -10.69 8.79 31.72
N LEU A 265 -9.49 8.43 31.28
CA LEU A 265 -9.02 7.04 31.29
C LEU A 265 -8.62 6.54 32.69
N LYS A 266 -8.22 7.43 33.62
CA LYS A 266 -7.96 7.09 35.03
C LYS A 266 -9.20 6.76 35.86
N ARG A 267 -10.42 7.04 35.36
CA ARG A 267 -11.65 6.66 36.06
C ARG A 267 -11.70 5.14 36.23
N THR A 268 -12.22 4.65 37.34
CA THR A 268 -12.49 3.23 37.56
C THR A 268 -13.99 3.02 37.72
N ASP A 269 -14.40 1.74 37.68
CA ASP A 269 -15.76 1.29 38.04
C ASP A 269 -16.86 1.94 37.21
N LEU A 270 -16.67 1.96 35.88
CA LEU A 270 -17.72 2.43 34.98
C LEU A 270 -18.94 1.51 35.06
N ARG A 271 -20.13 2.11 35.10
CA ARG A 271 -21.41 1.41 35.31
C ARG A 271 -21.73 0.31 34.31
N THR A 272 -21.11 0.32 33.14
CA THR A 272 -21.39 -0.66 32.09
C THR A 272 -20.12 -1.41 31.69
N LYS A 273 -20.26 -2.72 31.46
CA LYS A 273 -19.16 -3.61 31.08
C LYS A 273 -18.50 -3.17 29.78
N GLU A 274 -19.29 -2.64 28.84
CA GLU A 274 -18.85 -2.17 27.52
C GLU A 274 -17.96 -0.92 27.67
N SER A 275 -18.38 0.04 28.50
CA SER A 275 -17.61 1.26 28.79
C SER A 275 -16.31 0.94 29.51
N GLU A 276 -16.36 0.03 30.50
CA GLU A 276 -15.18 -0.39 31.26
C GLU A 276 -14.17 -1.15 30.39
N ARG A 277 -14.64 -2.08 29.55
CA ARG A 277 -13.77 -2.80 28.60
C ARG A 277 -13.08 -1.86 27.63
N LEU A 278 -13.81 -0.89 27.07
CA LEU A 278 -13.25 0.14 26.19
C LEU A 278 -12.20 0.97 26.93
N ARG A 279 -12.53 1.48 28.12
CA ARG A 279 -11.61 2.27 28.94
C ARG A 279 -10.34 1.49 29.27
N ALA A 280 -10.46 0.26 29.78
CA ALA A 280 -9.31 -0.56 30.16
C ALA A 280 -8.37 -0.82 28.97
N GLY A 281 -8.94 -1.13 27.80
CA GLY A 281 -8.16 -1.32 26.57
C GLY A 281 -7.45 -0.05 26.10
N LEU A 282 -8.09 1.11 26.24
CA LEU A 282 -7.47 2.41 25.91
C LEU A 282 -6.44 2.84 26.97
N TRP A 283 -6.71 2.58 28.25
CA TRP A 283 -5.80 2.86 29.36
C TRP A 283 -4.48 2.12 29.19
N LYS A 284 -4.51 0.82 28.84
CA LYS A 284 -3.31 0.03 28.50
C LYS A 284 -2.45 0.72 27.45
N GLN A 285 -3.05 1.21 26.36
CA GLN A 285 -2.31 1.87 25.27
C GLN A 285 -1.86 3.29 25.66
N HIS A 286 -2.66 4.00 26.45
CA HIS A 286 -2.33 5.34 26.97
C HIS A 286 -1.14 5.32 27.92
N GLN A 287 -1.06 4.34 28.83
CA GLN A 287 0.08 4.17 29.75
C GLN A 287 1.40 3.90 29.01
N ARG A 288 1.33 3.29 27.82
CA ARG A 288 2.49 3.07 26.95
C ARG A 288 2.81 4.28 26.05
N GLY A 289 2.11 5.41 26.23
CA GLY A 289 2.29 6.62 25.43
C GLY A 289 1.73 6.54 24.01
N ARG A 290 0.94 5.51 23.67
CA ARG A 290 0.63 5.19 22.26
C ARG A 290 -0.59 5.89 21.67
N LEU A 291 -1.36 6.63 22.45
CA LEU A 291 -2.59 7.28 21.95
C LEU A 291 -2.37 8.73 21.51
N LEU A 292 -1.44 9.44 22.13
CA LEU A 292 -1.28 10.89 21.97
C LEU A 292 0.16 11.30 21.60
N LEU A 293 0.99 10.36 21.14
CA LEU A 293 2.41 10.61 20.82
C LEU A 293 2.58 11.72 19.76
N PHE A 294 1.63 11.82 18.83
CA PHE A 294 1.60 12.90 17.83
C PHE A 294 1.46 14.32 18.40
N LEU A 295 0.97 14.47 19.64
CA LEU A 295 0.95 15.78 20.31
C LEU A 295 2.32 16.16 20.89
N GLU A 296 3.20 15.18 21.07
CA GLU A 296 4.58 15.38 21.53
C GLU A 296 5.53 15.52 20.34
N LYS A 297 5.28 14.74 19.29
CA LYS A 297 6.00 14.76 18.00
C LYS A 297 5.01 15.09 16.87
N PRO A 298 4.79 16.38 16.56
CA PRO A 298 3.76 16.81 15.58
C PRO A 298 4.00 16.34 14.15
N SER A 299 5.20 15.90 13.80
CA SER A 299 5.51 15.26 12.51
C SER A 299 4.81 13.91 12.34
N LEU A 300 4.31 13.29 13.42
CA LEU A 300 3.57 12.03 13.34
C LEU A 300 2.10 12.25 12.98
N PRO A 301 1.57 11.51 12.01
CA PRO A 301 0.13 11.44 11.79
C PRO A 301 -0.65 10.82 12.99
N PRO A 302 -1.82 11.36 13.37
CA PRO A 302 -2.65 10.80 14.44
C PRO A 302 -3.44 9.54 14.01
N THR A 303 -3.48 9.24 12.71
CA THR A 303 -4.31 8.16 12.14
C THR A 303 -3.53 7.31 11.15
N ASN A 304 -3.98 6.06 10.96
CA ASN A 304 -3.39 5.12 10.00
C ASN A 304 -4.04 5.21 8.60
N ASN A 305 -4.71 6.32 8.30
CA ASN A 305 -5.49 6.49 7.07
C ASN A 305 -4.63 6.32 5.79
N ALA A 306 -3.31 6.54 5.87
CA ALA A 306 -2.40 6.37 4.73
C ALA A 306 -2.29 4.90 4.28
N ALA A 307 -2.03 3.96 5.21
CA ALA A 307 -2.02 2.53 4.89
C ALA A 307 -3.41 2.03 4.47
N GLU A 308 -4.48 2.44 5.19
CA GLU A 308 -5.86 2.07 4.84
C GLU A 308 -6.21 2.50 3.41
N ARG A 309 -5.82 3.71 2.98
CA ARG A 309 -6.04 4.19 1.61
C ARG A 309 -5.28 3.38 0.58
N GLN A 310 -4.04 3.00 0.86
CA GLN A 310 -3.25 2.17 -0.05
C GLN A 310 -3.85 0.78 -0.23
N LEU A 311 -4.31 0.16 0.87
CA LEU A 311 -4.96 -1.14 0.83
C LEU A 311 -6.25 -1.13 0.01
N ARG A 312 -6.91 0.01 -0.21
CA ARG A 312 -8.11 0.08 -1.08
C ARG A 312 -7.83 -0.46 -2.47
N SER A 313 -6.68 -0.13 -3.06
CA SER A 313 -6.30 -0.61 -4.39
C SER A 313 -6.14 -2.14 -4.40
N VAL A 314 -5.58 -2.73 -3.35
CA VAL A 314 -5.48 -4.18 -3.14
C VAL A 314 -6.87 -4.80 -2.95
N VAL A 315 -7.73 -4.19 -2.13
CA VAL A 315 -9.11 -4.65 -1.91
C VAL A 315 -9.91 -4.65 -3.21
N LEU A 316 -9.73 -3.64 -4.07
CA LEU A 316 -10.35 -3.59 -5.39
C LEU A 316 -9.77 -4.67 -6.31
N ALA A 317 -8.45 -4.83 -6.34
CA ALA A 317 -7.81 -5.90 -7.13
C ALA A 317 -8.35 -7.27 -6.73
N ARG A 318 -8.46 -7.57 -5.44
CA ARG A 318 -9.07 -8.80 -4.89
C ARG A 318 -10.47 -9.05 -5.47
N LYS A 319 -11.32 -8.01 -5.51
CA LYS A 319 -12.71 -8.11 -6.01
C LYS A 319 -12.76 -8.37 -7.52
N VAL A 320 -11.80 -7.86 -8.28
CA VAL A 320 -11.81 -7.91 -9.75
C VAL A 320 -11.04 -9.10 -10.33
N SER A 321 -9.98 -9.57 -9.66
CA SER A 321 -9.06 -10.59 -10.19
C SER A 321 -9.12 -11.97 -9.50
N GLN A 322 -9.95 -12.14 -8.46
CA GLN A 322 -10.00 -13.37 -7.63
C GLN A 322 -8.66 -13.75 -6.96
N CYS A 323 -7.81 -12.76 -6.67
CA CYS A 323 -6.50 -12.91 -6.00
C CYS A 323 -5.44 -13.67 -6.83
N SER A 324 -4.52 -14.38 -6.15
CA SER A 324 -3.36 -15.01 -6.78
C SER A 324 -3.55 -16.53 -6.87
N LYS A 325 -3.22 -17.11 -8.03
CA LYS A 325 -3.25 -18.57 -8.22
C LYS A 325 -2.14 -19.31 -7.46
N ASN A 326 -1.01 -18.66 -7.24
CA ASN A 326 0.13 -19.22 -6.50
C ASN A 326 0.96 -18.10 -5.86
N GLU A 327 1.95 -18.49 -5.05
CA GLU A 327 2.84 -17.59 -4.32
C GLU A 327 3.70 -16.73 -5.27
N ARG A 328 4.24 -17.32 -6.34
CA ARG A 328 4.99 -16.59 -7.37
C ARG A 328 4.17 -15.43 -7.97
N GLY A 329 2.89 -15.67 -8.26
CA GLY A 329 1.98 -14.66 -8.77
C GLY A 329 1.66 -13.57 -7.74
N ALA A 330 1.51 -13.94 -6.46
CA ALA A 330 1.32 -12.99 -5.38
C ALA A 330 2.56 -12.09 -5.21
N THR A 331 3.75 -12.68 -5.14
CA THR A 331 5.02 -11.95 -5.06
C THR A 331 5.23 -11.03 -6.25
N THR A 332 4.98 -11.53 -7.47
CA THR A 332 5.06 -10.72 -8.71
C THR A 332 4.17 -9.49 -8.60
N TYR A 333 2.91 -9.68 -8.22
CA TYR A 333 1.95 -8.59 -8.09
C TYR A 333 2.40 -7.57 -7.04
N MET A 334 2.80 -8.02 -5.85
CA MET A 334 3.19 -7.11 -4.76
C MET A 334 4.48 -6.35 -5.06
N ARG A 335 5.46 -6.97 -5.72
CA ARG A 335 6.70 -6.27 -6.12
C ARG A 335 6.41 -5.14 -7.10
N ILE A 336 5.70 -5.44 -8.20
CA ILE A 336 5.36 -4.43 -9.20
C ILE A 336 4.52 -3.33 -8.55
N LYS A 337 3.51 -3.70 -7.76
CA LYS A 337 2.65 -2.73 -7.07
C LYS A 337 3.41 -1.81 -6.12
N SER A 338 4.38 -2.35 -5.37
CA SER A 338 5.22 -1.55 -4.46
C SER A 338 6.01 -0.50 -5.21
N VAL A 339 6.64 -0.88 -6.32
CA VAL A 339 7.41 0.03 -7.17
C VAL A 339 6.50 1.07 -7.83
N THR A 340 5.39 0.68 -8.44
CA THR A 340 4.50 1.62 -9.14
C THR A 340 3.81 2.59 -8.19
N GLU A 341 3.35 2.13 -7.03
CA GLU A 341 2.77 3.03 -6.03
C GLU A 341 3.83 3.96 -5.45
N THR A 342 5.04 3.47 -5.18
CA THR A 342 6.14 4.33 -4.71
C THR A 342 6.53 5.38 -5.75
N ALA A 343 6.59 5.02 -7.04
CA ALA A 343 6.82 5.97 -8.13
C ALA A 343 5.78 7.10 -8.11
N ARG A 344 4.49 6.73 -8.04
CA ARG A 344 3.38 7.68 -7.95
C ARG A 344 3.49 8.59 -6.71
N LEU A 345 3.89 8.05 -5.57
CA LEU A 345 4.08 8.84 -4.34
C LEU A 345 5.20 9.87 -4.45
N ARG A 346 6.25 9.53 -5.18
CA ARG A 346 7.39 10.41 -5.46
C ARG A 346 7.15 11.35 -6.65
N GLY A 347 5.98 11.28 -7.30
CA GLY A 347 5.65 12.09 -8.47
C GLY A 347 6.36 11.66 -9.76
N HIS A 348 6.84 10.42 -9.83
CA HIS A 348 7.44 9.84 -11.03
C HIS A 348 6.40 9.05 -11.83
N ASP A 349 6.56 9.02 -13.16
CA ASP A 349 5.78 8.13 -14.02
C ASP A 349 6.17 6.66 -13.74
N PRO A 350 5.23 5.81 -13.30
CA PRO A 350 5.51 4.39 -13.09
C PRO A 350 6.01 3.67 -14.34
N VAL A 351 5.64 4.10 -15.55
CA VAL A 351 6.11 3.51 -16.80
C VAL A 351 7.62 3.71 -16.94
N ASP A 352 8.11 4.91 -16.70
CA ASP A 352 9.54 5.24 -16.80
C ASP A 352 10.35 4.51 -15.71
N VAL A 353 9.82 4.42 -14.49
CA VAL A 353 10.46 3.66 -13.41
C VAL A 353 10.54 2.17 -13.75
N LEU A 354 9.46 1.55 -14.25
CA LEU A 354 9.49 0.15 -14.64
C LEU A 354 10.37 -0.12 -15.87
N MET A 355 10.57 0.89 -16.73
CA MET A 355 11.51 0.82 -17.85
C MET A 355 12.97 0.79 -17.37
N ALA A 356 13.31 1.62 -16.38
CA ALA A 356 14.65 1.65 -15.79
C ALA A 356 15.00 0.38 -15.01
N LEU A 357 14.00 -0.35 -14.50
CA LEU A 357 14.18 -1.58 -13.72
C LEU A 357 14.18 -2.86 -14.58
N ARG A 358 14.54 -2.74 -15.86
CA ARG A 358 14.71 -3.85 -16.79
C ARG A 358 16.19 -3.99 -17.15
N ARG A 359 16.64 -5.24 -17.23
CA ARG A 359 17.95 -5.57 -17.81
C ARG A 359 17.88 -5.52 -19.33
#